data_AF-D7LQV0-F1
#
_entry.id   AF-D7LQV0-F1
#
_cell.length_a   1.000
_cell.length_b   1.000
_cell.length_c   1.000
_cell.angle_alpha   90.00
_cell.angle_beta   90.00
_cell.angle_gamma   90.00
#
_symmetry.space_group_name_H-M   'P 1'
#
loop_
_entity.id
_entity.type
_entity.pdbx_description
1 polymer ?
#
loop_
_entity_poly.entity_id
_entity_poly.type
_entity_poly.pdbx_seq_one_letter_code
_entity_poly.pdbx_strand_id
1 'polypeptide(L)'
;MLKLQRAKVHSVYFSVKESLKKLVAAHFVERSPSLDPSFGRDLPRRRGATYPLFFDNLIVLKKKVLQTAPAEDIRFPLTAFANTDSNIAKRKRKPDVDASDPSKLITWRPNFEEFISRLRHKACLDIVKKNKGEECVAVLRAMLNVKSAEEKVEKGQSGRMSVGSFSKEVKTEDGHPLLQEIVVECLGKLSSSSSSSSSSLPAFVIEMDGSYRVDFESIISVPRYHEMKAAVKRTYGEEFSQMFNYLLEKEDCLFETSEIVGAVEIEEEAALRGLFDMRKGGYVRMEV
;
A
#
# COMPACT_ATOMS: atom_id res chain seq x y z
N MET A 1 -24.78 2.95 -44.81
CA MET A 1 -23.71 3.35 -43.86
C MET A 1 -24.22 3.72 -42.45
N LEU A 2 -25.27 4.52 -42.30
CA LEU A 2 -25.76 5.01 -40.98
C LEU A 2 -26.13 3.92 -39.94
N LYS A 3 -26.68 2.77 -40.36
CA LYS A 3 -27.01 1.66 -39.44
C LYS A 3 -25.77 0.98 -38.83
N LEU A 4 -24.67 0.91 -39.59
CA LEU A 4 -23.42 0.28 -39.15
C LEU A 4 -22.65 1.17 -38.16
N GLN A 5 -22.72 2.50 -38.35
CA GLN A 5 -22.18 3.48 -37.41
C GLN A 5 -22.95 3.50 -36.08
N ARG A 6 -24.29 3.43 -36.11
CA ARG A 6 -25.10 3.32 -34.88
C ARG A 6 -24.83 2.04 -34.07
N ALA A 7 -24.65 0.90 -34.74
CA ALA A 7 -24.32 -0.36 -34.07
C ALA A 7 -22.95 -0.32 -33.37
N LYS A 8 -21.94 0.29 -34.02
CA LYS A 8 -20.61 0.51 -33.40
C LYS A 8 -20.69 1.41 -32.17
N VAL A 9 -21.43 2.52 -32.23
CA VAL A 9 -21.58 3.44 -31.09
C VAL A 9 -22.31 2.76 -29.92
N HIS A 10 -23.35 1.96 -30.20
CA HIS A 10 -24.07 1.20 -29.17
C HIS A 10 -23.21 0.13 -28.49
N SER A 11 -22.35 -0.54 -29.25
CA SER A 11 -21.41 -1.55 -28.75
C SER A 11 -20.35 -0.94 -27.83
N VAL A 12 -19.76 0.21 -28.23
CA VAL A 12 -18.79 0.94 -27.41
C VAL A 12 -19.42 1.44 -26.11
N TYR A 13 -20.63 2.00 -26.18
CA TYR A 13 -21.34 2.48 -24.99
C TYR A 13 -21.64 1.35 -23.99
N PHE A 14 -22.05 0.18 -24.46
CA PHE A 14 -22.28 -0.99 -23.61
C PHE A 14 -20.99 -1.45 -22.92
N SER A 15 -19.88 -1.51 -23.66
CA SER A 15 -18.57 -1.90 -23.13
C SER A 15 -18.03 -0.92 -22.07
N VAL A 16 -18.19 0.39 -22.30
CA VAL A 16 -17.79 1.43 -21.34
C VAL A 16 -18.65 1.35 -20.07
N LYS A 17 -19.96 1.13 -20.21
CA LYS A 17 -20.88 0.95 -19.08
C LYS A 17 -20.52 -0.27 -18.24
N GLU A 18 -20.20 -1.39 -18.88
CA GLU A 18 -19.81 -2.61 -18.17
C GLU A 18 -18.49 -2.44 -17.43
N SER A 19 -17.51 -1.79 -18.07
CA SER A 19 -16.22 -1.47 -17.45
C SER A 19 -16.38 -0.56 -16.23
N LEU A 20 -17.20 0.51 -16.33
CA LEU A 20 -17.46 1.38 -15.19
C LEU A 20 -18.15 0.63 -14.04
N LYS A 21 -19.13 -0.23 -14.34
CA LYS A 21 -19.77 -1.08 -13.31
C LYS A 21 -18.75 -1.95 -12.58
N LYS A 22 -17.79 -2.55 -13.30
CA LYS A 22 -16.72 -3.35 -12.71
C LYS A 22 -15.81 -2.50 -11.82
N LEU A 23 -15.41 -1.32 -12.28
CA LEU A 23 -14.56 -0.40 -11.51
C LEU A 23 -15.24 0.10 -10.24
N VAL A 24 -16.53 0.43 -10.32
CA VAL A 24 -17.32 0.86 -9.16
C VAL A 24 -17.55 -0.30 -8.18
N ALA A 25 -17.88 -1.49 -8.67
CA ALA A 25 -18.02 -2.67 -7.82
C ALA A 25 -16.71 -3.07 -7.13
N ALA A 26 -15.57 -2.79 -7.77
CA ALA A 26 -14.24 -2.99 -7.22
C ALA A 26 -13.69 -1.77 -6.46
N HIS A 27 -14.51 -0.73 -6.21
CA HIS A 27 -14.14 0.49 -5.48
C HIS A 27 -13.01 1.34 -6.09
N PHE A 28 -12.53 1.05 -7.30
CA PHE A 28 -11.52 1.87 -7.99
C PHE A 28 -12.05 3.22 -8.49
N VAL A 29 -13.37 3.37 -8.53
CA VAL A 29 -14.04 4.60 -8.97
C VAL A 29 -15.18 4.89 -8.00
N GLU A 30 -15.25 6.11 -7.51
CA GLU A 30 -16.25 6.56 -6.55
C GLU A 30 -16.95 7.82 -7.03
N ARG A 31 -18.09 8.14 -6.39
CA ARG A 31 -18.80 9.37 -6.72
C ARG A 31 -18.01 10.55 -6.17
N SER A 32 -17.74 11.54 -7.02
CA SER A 32 -17.21 12.81 -6.53
C SER A 32 -18.24 13.43 -5.58
N PRO A 33 -17.83 13.89 -4.40
CA PRO A 33 -18.64 14.81 -3.62
C PRO A 33 -19.04 15.97 -4.54
N SER A 34 -20.32 16.33 -4.57
CA SER A 34 -20.78 17.55 -5.25
C SER A 34 -19.98 18.73 -4.70
N LEU A 35 -19.54 19.64 -5.56
CA LEU A 35 -18.84 20.86 -5.12
C LEU A 35 -19.67 21.58 -4.04
N ASP A 36 -19.16 21.59 -2.81
CA ASP A 36 -19.56 22.62 -1.85
C ASP A 36 -19.05 23.96 -2.41
N PRO A 37 -19.92 24.99 -2.55
CA PRO A 37 -19.62 26.21 -3.30
C PRO A 37 -18.69 27.20 -2.55
N SER A 38 -17.78 26.75 -1.69
CA SER A 38 -17.00 27.64 -0.83
C SER A 38 -15.50 27.33 -0.72
N PHE A 39 -14.82 26.98 -1.82
CA PHE A 39 -13.36 27.17 -1.87
C PHE A 39 -13.02 28.59 -2.31
N GLY A 40 -13.22 29.52 -1.37
CA GLY A 40 -12.62 30.84 -1.41
C GLY A 40 -11.10 30.71 -1.32
N ARG A 41 -10.40 31.40 -2.22
CA ARG A 41 -8.94 31.56 -2.27
C ARG A 41 -8.44 32.05 -0.92
N ASP A 42 -7.43 31.37 -0.36
CA ASP A 42 -6.37 31.99 0.45
C ASP A 42 -5.16 31.03 0.55
N LEU A 43 -4.08 31.37 -0.17
CA LEU A 43 -2.77 30.72 -0.04
C LEU A 43 -1.90 31.54 0.94
N PRO A 44 -1.48 31.00 2.09
CA PRO A 44 -0.43 31.64 2.87
C PRO A 44 0.95 31.20 2.39
N ARG A 45 1.69 32.19 1.90
CA ARG A 45 3.11 32.16 1.54
C ARG A 45 3.95 32.05 2.83
N ARG A 46 4.76 31.00 3.02
CA ARG A 46 5.93 31.06 3.93
C ARG A 46 7.15 30.28 3.42
N ARG A 47 8.29 30.90 3.73
CA ARG A 47 9.67 30.63 3.28
C ARG A 47 10.32 29.52 4.11
N GLY A 48 11.29 28.85 3.46
CA GLY A 48 12.56 28.36 4.02
C GLY A 48 12.50 27.39 5.19
N ALA A 49 12.74 26.10 4.93
CA ALA A 49 13.27 25.17 5.92
C ALA A 49 14.02 24.01 5.26
N THR A 50 15.15 23.69 5.88
CA THR A 50 16.21 22.74 5.60
C THR A 50 15.70 21.31 5.39
N TYR A 51 16.35 20.58 4.47
CA TYR A 51 16.05 19.21 4.07
C TYR A 51 16.03 18.23 5.25
N PRO A 52 14.91 17.54 5.53
CA PRO A 52 14.92 16.29 6.28
C PRO A 52 14.89 15.09 5.33
N LEU A 53 15.32 13.97 5.90
CA LEU A 53 15.75 12.71 5.31
C LEU A 53 14.73 12.08 4.36
N PHE A 54 15.22 11.22 3.46
CA PHE A 54 14.51 10.54 2.36
C PHE A 54 13.12 9.94 2.68
N PHE A 55 12.81 9.66 3.94
CA PHE A 55 11.48 9.21 4.39
C PHE A 55 10.42 10.31 4.41
N ASP A 56 10.77 11.53 4.82
CA ASP A 56 9.86 12.68 4.75
C ASP A 56 9.58 13.06 3.29
N ASN A 57 10.54 12.83 2.40
CA ASN A 57 10.33 13.06 0.97
C ASN A 57 9.31 12.12 0.33
N LEU A 58 9.08 10.90 0.85
CA LEU A 58 8.02 10.00 0.37
C LEU A 58 6.63 10.42 0.87
N ILE A 59 6.53 10.87 2.12
CA ILE A 59 5.30 11.43 2.69
C ILE A 59 4.97 12.77 2.01
N VAL A 60 5.99 13.60 1.76
CA VAL A 60 5.88 14.86 1.02
C VAL A 60 5.60 14.59 -0.46
N LEU A 61 6.17 13.57 -1.12
CA LEU A 61 5.80 13.20 -2.49
C LEU A 61 4.36 12.70 -2.55
N LYS A 62 3.92 11.87 -1.61
CA LYS A 62 2.53 11.39 -1.57
C LYS A 62 1.55 12.56 -1.37
N LYS A 63 1.91 13.52 -0.51
CA LYS A 63 1.15 14.76 -0.29
C LYS A 63 1.21 15.70 -1.50
N LYS A 64 2.34 15.76 -2.19
CA LYS A 64 2.56 16.59 -3.39
C LYS A 64 1.86 15.99 -4.61
N VAL A 65 1.87 14.68 -4.80
CA VAL A 65 1.11 13.96 -5.83
C VAL A 65 -0.41 14.07 -5.60
N LEU A 66 -0.86 14.05 -4.33
CA LEU A 66 -2.25 14.34 -3.98
C LEU A 66 -2.63 15.82 -4.19
N GLN A 67 -1.67 16.75 -4.08
CA GLN A 67 -1.88 18.19 -4.26
C GLN A 67 -1.59 18.72 -5.67
N THR A 68 -0.89 17.93 -6.51
CA THR A 68 -0.60 18.22 -7.92
C THR A 68 -1.34 17.27 -8.85
N ALA A 69 -2.50 16.76 -8.41
CA ALA A 69 -3.50 16.31 -9.38
C ALA A 69 -3.73 17.50 -10.33
N PRO A 70 -3.67 17.30 -11.66
CA PRO A 70 -3.84 18.39 -12.60
C PRO A 70 -5.12 19.14 -12.25
N ALA A 71 -5.07 20.47 -12.31
CA ALA A 71 -6.22 21.35 -12.06
C ALA A 71 -7.40 21.10 -13.04
N GLU A 72 -7.23 20.16 -13.96
CA GLU A 72 -8.28 19.47 -14.70
C GLU A 72 -8.47 18.07 -14.10
N ASP A 73 -9.25 18.05 -13.02
CA ASP A 73 -9.95 16.89 -12.50
C ASP A 73 -10.48 16.06 -13.69
N ILE A 74 -9.92 14.87 -13.95
CA ILE A 74 -10.37 14.00 -15.07
C ILE A 74 -11.76 13.47 -14.70
N ARG A 75 -12.76 14.32 -14.91
CA ARG A 75 -14.17 14.08 -14.63
C ARG A 75 -14.76 13.43 -15.87
N PHE A 76 -15.27 12.22 -15.73
CA PHE A 76 -16.06 11.59 -16.78
C PHE A 76 -17.53 11.89 -16.54
N PRO A 77 -18.16 12.78 -17.33
CA PRO A 77 -19.60 12.95 -17.27
C PRO A 77 -20.26 11.69 -17.84
N LEU A 78 -20.87 10.88 -16.98
CA LEU A 78 -21.74 9.79 -17.43
C LEU A 78 -23.13 10.04 -16.86
N THR A 79 -24.08 10.35 -17.74
CA THR A 79 -25.48 10.58 -17.38
C THR A 79 -26.02 9.41 -16.58
N ALA A 80 -26.57 9.72 -15.41
CA ALA A 80 -26.89 8.79 -14.34
C ALA A 80 -27.64 7.53 -14.79
N PHE A 81 -27.15 6.38 -14.33
CA PHE A 81 -27.89 5.13 -14.22
C PHE A 81 -28.93 5.25 -13.10
N ALA A 82 -29.97 6.04 -13.31
CA ALA A 82 -31.19 5.95 -12.51
C ALA A 82 -32.14 4.99 -13.23
N ASN A 83 -32.10 3.71 -12.86
CA ASN A 83 -33.24 2.77 -12.87
C ASN A 83 -32.71 1.34 -12.69
N THR A 84 -32.28 1.03 -11.47
CA THR A 84 -32.49 -0.27 -10.87
C THR A 84 -32.85 0.02 -9.43
N ASP A 85 -33.97 -0.56 -8.99
CA ASP A 85 -34.61 -0.42 -7.68
C ASP A 85 -35.68 0.67 -7.55
N SER A 86 -36.82 0.41 -8.21
CA SER A 86 -38.13 0.72 -7.62
C SER A 86 -39.24 -0.10 -8.28
N ASN A 87 -39.50 -1.28 -7.72
CA ASN A 87 -40.87 -1.80 -7.73
C ASN A 87 -41.67 -0.90 -6.79
N ILE A 88 -42.51 -0.01 -7.31
CA ILE A 88 -43.80 0.42 -6.73
C ILE A 88 -44.49 1.41 -7.70
N ALA A 89 -45.77 1.13 -7.96
CA ALA A 89 -46.84 2.00 -8.45
C ALA A 89 -46.82 2.53 -9.90
N LYS A 90 -47.78 1.99 -10.66
CA LYS A 90 -48.39 2.57 -11.87
C LYS A 90 -48.75 4.05 -11.68
N ARG A 91 -48.27 4.94 -12.55
CA ARG A 91 -49.09 6.01 -13.16
C ARG A 91 -48.38 6.69 -14.34
N LYS A 92 -49.07 6.71 -15.49
CA LYS A 92 -48.74 7.45 -16.72
C LYS A 92 -48.53 8.94 -16.44
N ARG A 93 -47.47 9.53 -16.99
CA ARG A 93 -47.44 10.85 -17.66
C ARG A 93 -46.11 11.02 -18.44
N LYS A 94 -46.17 11.83 -19.50
CA LYS A 94 -45.24 11.97 -20.64
C LYS A 94 -43.85 12.51 -20.23
N PRO A 95 -42.79 12.32 -21.05
CA PRO A 95 -41.48 12.88 -20.79
C PRO A 95 -41.38 14.30 -21.39
N ASP A 96 -41.25 15.31 -20.54
CA ASP A 96 -40.53 16.53 -20.91
C ASP A 96 -39.11 16.38 -20.36
N VAL A 97 -38.18 16.19 -21.29
CA VAL A 97 -36.76 16.06 -21.03
C VAL A 97 -36.19 17.47 -20.96
N ASP A 98 -36.13 18.01 -19.76
CA ASP A 98 -35.29 19.17 -19.48
C ASP A 98 -33.90 18.65 -19.09
N ALA A 99 -33.04 18.49 -20.10
CA ALA A 99 -31.67 18.01 -19.98
C ALA A 99 -30.70 19.14 -19.61
N SER A 100 -31.08 20.02 -18.68
CA SER A 100 -30.28 21.18 -18.28
C SER A 100 -30.21 21.38 -16.77
N ASP A 101 -30.21 20.29 -16.01
CA ASP A 101 -29.95 20.36 -14.57
C ASP A 101 -28.59 19.70 -14.25
N PRO A 102 -27.50 20.49 -14.15
CA PRO A 102 -26.17 19.96 -13.79
C PRO A 102 -26.15 19.33 -12.39
N SER A 103 -27.18 19.55 -11.56
CA SER A 103 -27.34 18.90 -10.26
C SER A 103 -27.62 17.40 -10.35
N LYS A 104 -27.99 16.86 -11.53
CA LYS A 104 -28.24 15.43 -11.76
C LYS A 104 -27.08 14.68 -12.41
N LEU A 105 -25.98 15.37 -12.73
CA LEU A 105 -24.82 14.75 -13.35
C LEU A 105 -23.94 14.11 -12.26
N ILE A 106 -24.04 12.80 -12.09
CA ILE A 106 -23.16 12.05 -11.19
C ILE A 106 -21.76 12.06 -11.79
N THR A 107 -20.88 12.90 -11.25
CA THR A 107 -19.46 12.91 -11.60
C THR A 107 -18.74 11.80 -10.85
N TRP A 108 -18.01 10.97 -11.58
CA TRP A 108 -17.18 9.90 -11.02
C TRP A 108 -15.72 10.34 -10.97
N ARG A 109 -15.01 9.95 -9.91
CA ARG A 109 -13.57 10.18 -9.74
C ARG A 109 -12.84 8.85 -9.50
N PRO A 110 -11.58 8.70 -9.97
CA PRO A 110 -10.74 7.58 -9.56
C PRO A 110 -10.55 7.60 -8.03
N ASN A 111 -10.65 6.42 -7.40
CA ASN A 111 -10.26 6.23 -6.02
C ASN A 111 -8.80 5.73 -6.00
N PHE A 112 -7.87 6.68 -5.81
CA PHE A 112 -6.44 6.37 -5.73
C PHE A 112 -6.07 5.62 -4.44
N GLU A 113 -6.86 5.74 -3.38
CA GLU A 113 -6.58 5.05 -2.11
C GLU A 113 -6.74 3.55 -2.28
N GLU A 114 -7.84 3.10 -2.89
CA GLU A 114 -8.08 1.71 -3.25
C GLU A 114 -6.97 1.19 -4.18
N PHE A 115 -6.56 1.99 -5.17
CA PHE A 115 -5.50 1.60 -6.08
C PHE A 115 -4.16 1.37 -5.36
N ILE A 116 -3.76 2.31 -4.48
CA ILE A 116 -2.52 2.19 -3.69
C ILE A 116 -2.62 1.03 -2.69
N SER A 117 -3.79 0.81 -2.09
CA SER A 117 -4.07 -0.34 -1.22
C SER A 117 -3.82 -1.66 -1.95
N ARG A 118 -4.41 -1.83 -3.15
CA ARG A 118 -4.25 -3.05 -3.95
C ARG A 118 -2.80 -3.29 -4.38
N LEU A 119 -2.08 -2.23 -4.73
CA LEU A 119 -0.65 -2.33 -5.04
C LEU A 119 0.16 -2.78 -3.82
N ARG A 120 -0.12 -2.22 -2.63
CA ARG A 120 0.51 -2.64 -1.38
C ARG A 120 0.21 -4.10 -1.08
N HIS A 121 -1.04 -4.52 -1.17
CA HIS A 121 -1.43 -5.92 -0.94
C HIS A 121 -0.68 -6.86 -1.89
N LYS A 122 -0.62 -6.53 -3.18
CA LYS A 122 0.13 -7.31 -4.15
C LYS A 122 1.62 -7.41 -3.77
N ALA A 123 2.26 -6.28 -3.46
CA ALA A 123 3.66 -6.26 -3.05
C ALA A 123 3.90 -7.10 -1.79
N CYS A 124 3.03 -6.99 -0.78
CA CYS A 124 3.13 -7.79 0.44
C CYS A 124 3.00 -9.29 0.16
N LEU A 125 2.07 -9.70 -0.70
CA LEU A 125 1.93 -11.11 -1.10
C LEU A 125 3.18 -11.62 -1.81
N ASP A 126 3.75 -10.85 -2.73
CA ASP A 126 4.97 -11.23 -3.45
C ASP A 126 6.18 -11.37 -2.51
N ILE A 127 6.31 -10.47 -1.53
CA ILE A 127 7.36 -10.53 -0.50
C ILE A 127 7.17 -11.76 0.40
N VAL A 128 5.94 -12.03 0.86
CA VAL A 128 5.66 -13.22 1.68
C VAL A 128 5.89 -14.51 0.89
N LYS A 129 5.50 -14.56 -0.39
CA LYS A 129 5.74 -15.71 -1.28
C LYS A 129 7.22 -16.06 -1.32
N LYS A 130 8.09 -15.05 -1.48
CA LYS A 130 9.55 -15.23 -1.52
C LYS A 130 10.16 -15.70 -0.19
N ASN A 131 9.60 -15.28 0.95
CA ASN A 131 10.25 -15.44 2.26
C ASN A 131 9.63 -16.51 3.17
N LYS A 132 8.33 -16.78 3.04
CA LYS A 132 7.56 -17.66 3.96
C LYS A 132 6.73 -18.74 3.23
N GLY A 133 6.71 -18.73 1.89
CA GLY A 133 6.08 -19.76 1.07
C GLY A 133 4.61 -19.52 0.72
N GLU A 134 4.07 -20.35 -0.19
CA GLU A 134 2.72 -20.19 -0.79
C GLU A 134 1.56 -20.33 0.21
N GLU A 135 1.69 -21.23 1.18
CA GLU A 135 0.64 -21.45 2.18
C GLU A 135 0.44 -20.19 3.05
N CYS A 136 1.53 -19.52 3.43
CA CYS A 136 1.48 -18.25 4.14
C CYS A 136 0.86 -17.13 3.27
N VAL A 137 1.06 -17.17 1.94
CA VAL A 137 0.44 -16.22 1.00
C VAL A 137 -1.07 -16.43 0.97
N ALA A 138 -1.55 -17.67 0.97
CA ALA A 138 -2.99 -17.96 1.02
C ALA A 138 -3.64 -17.40 2.30
N VAL A 139 -2.99 -17.58 3.45
CA VAL A 139 -3.45 -17.03 4.72
C VAL A 139 -3.44 -15.50 4.71
N LEU A 140 -2.33 -14.87 4.31
CA LEU A 140 -2.23 -13.41 4.23
C LEU A 140 -3.26 -12.83 3.25
N ARG A 141 -3.48 -13.46 2.10
CA ARG A 141 -4.49 -13.02 1.11
C ARG A 141 -5.90 -13.02 1.71
N ALA A 142 -6.25 -14.05 2.47
CA ALA A 142 -7.53 -14.10 3.17
C ALA A 142 -7.64 -12.97 4.20
N MET A 143 -6.59 -12.73 4.98
CA MET A 143 -6.54 -11.62 5.95
C MET A 143 -6.76 -10.25 5.29
N LEU A 144 -6.13 -10.00 4.13
CA LEU A 144 -6.26 -8.72 3.40
C LEU A 144 -7.63 -8.53 2.73
N ASN A 145 -8.39 -9.60 2.52
CA ASN A 145 -9.73 -9.54 1.95
C ASN A 145 -10.83 -9.29 2.99
N VAL A 146 -10.53 -9.45 4.29
CA VAL A 146 -11.48 -9.10 5.35
C VAL A 146 -11.69 -7.59 5.31
N LYS A 147 -12.95 -7.15 5.16
CA LYS A 147 -13.32 -5.73 5.02
C LYS A 147 -12.79 -4.81 6.14
N SER A 148 -12.58 -5.37 7.34
CA SER A 148 -12.01 -4.63 8.48
C SER A 148 -10.51 -4.39 8.38
N ALA A 149 -9.80 -5.00 7.43
CA ALA A 149 -8.36 -4.85 7.26
C ALA A 149 -7.97 -3.39 6.98
N GLU A 150 -8.85 -2.58 6.41
CA GLU A 150 -8.53 -1.19 6.01
C GLU A 150 -9.41 -0.11 6.65
N GLU A 151 -10.43 -0.49 7.43
CA GLU A 151 -11.50 0.43 7.88
C GLU A 151 -11.05 1.49 8.91
N LYS A 152 -9.88 1.32 9.53
CA LYS A 152 -9.27 2.27 10.48
C LYS A 152 -7.74 2.20 10.49
N VAL A 153 -7.10 2.57 9.38
CA VAL A 153 -5.64 2.43 9.24
C VAL A 153 -4.94 3.70 9.71
N GLU A 154 -4.37 3.64 10.92
CA GLU A 154 -3.10 4.32 11.17
C GLU A 154 -2.11 3.82 10.10
N LYS A 155 -1.58 4.75 9.30
CA LYS A 155 -0.80 4.51 8.08
C LYS A 155 0.34 3.51 8.31
N GLY A 156 0.09 2.20 8.13
CA GLY A 156 1.14 1.18 8.25
C GLY A 156 0.65 -0.22 8.62
N GLN A 157 -0.52 -0.37 9.24
CA GLN A 157 -0.98 -1.67 9.74
C GLN A 157 -2.46 -1.91 9.41
N SER A 158 -2.87 -3.17 9.26
CA SER A 158 -4.28 -3.50 9.07
C SER A 158 -5.10 -3.31 10.35
N GLY A 159 -6.42 -3.27 10.21
CA GLY A 159 -7.35 -3.49 11.31
C GLY A 159 -7.18 -4.89 11.93
N ARG A 160 -7.64 -5.03 13.18
CA ARG A 160 -7.60 -6.31 13.92
C ARG A 160 -8.63 -7.29 13.35
N MET A 161 -8.25 -8.55 13.27
CA MET A 161 -9.11 -9.64 12.80
C MET A 161 -8.90 -10.91 13.62
N SER A 162 -9.97 -11.66 13.88
CA SER A 162 -9.90 -12.95 14.56
C SER A 162 -9.65 -14.08 13.56
N VAL A 163 -9.06 -15.20 13.99
CA VAL A 163 -8.83 -16.37 13.11
C VAL A 163 -10.11 -16.83 12.44
N GLY A 164 -11.22 -16.89 13.18
CA GLY A 164 -12.52 -17.31 12.64
C GLY A 164 -13.09 -16.39 11.55
N SER A 165 -12.61 -15.14 11.44
CA SER A 165 -13.08 -14.19 10.43
C SER A 165 -12.48 -14.42 9.05
N PHE A 166 -11.24 -14.91 8.96
CA PHE A 166 -10.57 -15.17 7.68
C PHE A 166 -10.34 -16.65 7.38
N SER A 167 -10.34 -17.54 8.39
CA SER A 167 -9.97 -18.96 8.20
C SER A 167 -10.84 -19.69 7.18
N LYS A 168 -12.14 -19.35 7.09
CA LYS A 168 -13.10 -19.92 6.15
C LYS A 168 -12.83 -19.53 4.69
N GLU A 169 -12.10 -18.43 4.49
CA GLU A 169 -11.78 -17.87 3.18
C GLU A 169 -10.39 -18.29 2.69
N VAL A 170 -9.58 -18.94 3.54
CA VAL A 170 -8.25 -19.41 3.17
C VAL A 170 -8.36 -20.55 2.17
N LYS A 171 -7.89 -20.29 0.95
CA LYS A 171 -7.84 -21.26 -0.15
C LYS A 171 -6.45 -21.24 -0.79
N THR A 172 -5.99 -22.40 -1.23
CA THR A 172 -4.81 -22.53 -2.08
C THR A 172 -5.03 -21.83 -3.43
N GLU A 173 -3.97 -21.68 -4.23
CA GLU A 173 -4.10 -21.15 -5.60
C GLU A 173 -5.07 -21.99 -6.45
N ASP A 174 -5.13 -23.31 -6.22
CA ASP A 174 -6.06 -24.24 -6.87
C ASP A 174 -7.51 -24.14 -6.35
N GLY A 175 -7.76 -23.28 -5.35
CA GLY A 175 -9.09 -23.02 -4.80
C GLY A 175 -9.54 -24.01 -3.72
N HIS A 176 -8.69 -24.96 -3.32
CA HIS A 176 -8.98 -25.90 -2.24
C HIS A 176 -8.86 -25.22 -0.87
N PRO A 177 -9.79 -25.47 0.07
CA PRO A 177 -9.69 -24.92 1.41
C PRO A 177 -8.46 -25.47 2.12
N LEU A 178 -7.75 -24.60 2.83
CA LEU A 178 -6.58 -25.01 3.62
C LEU A 178 -7.03 -25.61 4.96
N LEU A 179 -6.32 -26.62 5.47
CA LEU A 179 -6.60 -27.18 6.79
C LEU A 179 -6.31 -26.16 7.89
N GLN A 180 -7.14 -26.15 8.94
CA GLN A 180 -7.00 -25.21 10.04
C GLN A 180 -5.62 -25.30 10.73
N GLU A 181 -5.05 -26.50 10.83
CA GLU A 181 -3.71 -26.72 11.39
C GLU A 181 -2.63 -25.96 10.60
N ILE A 182 -2.70 -26.01 9.26
CA ILE A 182 -1.79 -25.30 8.36
C ILE A 182 -1.98 -23.79 8.49
N VAL A 183 -3.22 -23.32 8.64
CA VAL A 183 -3.51 -21.89 8.88
C VAL A 183 -2.83 -21.41 10.16
N VAL A 184 -2.93 -22.17 11.24
CA VAL A 184 -2.29 -21.84 12.52
C VAL A 184 -0.76 -21.88 12.42
N GLU A 185 -0.20 -22.87 11.74
CA GLU A 185 1.24 -22.95 11.49
C GLU A 185 1.76 -21.74 10.68
N CYS A 186 1.04 -21.37 9.62
CA CYS A 186 1.36 -20.20 8.81
C CYS A 186 1.27 -18.90 9.61
N LEU A 187 0.27 -18.75 10.49
CA LEU A 187 0.20 -17.61 11.40
C LEU A 187 1.41 -17.58 12.34
N GLY A 188 1.82 -18.73 12.88
CA GLY A 188 3.07 -18.84 13.65
C GLY A 188 4.29 -18.37 12.86
N LYS A 189 4.44 -18.80 11.61
CA LYS A 189 5.54 -18.39 10.72
C LYS A 189 5.51 -16.90 10.36
N LEU A 190 4.31 -16.33 10.17
CA LEU A 190 4.11 -14.91 9.85
C LEU A 190 4.33 -14.02 11.07
N SER A 191 3.99 -14.49 12.27
CA SER A 191 4.18 -13.76 13.53
C SER A 191 5.56 -13.92 14.14
N SER A 192 6.36 -14.87 13.65
CA SER A 192 7.72 -15.09 14.13
C SER A 192 8.72 -14.26 13.33
N SER A 193 9.52 -13.45 14.05
CA SER A 193 10.77 -12.92 13.52
C SER A 193 11.79 -14.04 13.37
N SER A 194 12.48 -14.09 12.25
CA SER A 194 13.54 -15.07 12.00
C SER A 194 14.84 -14.35 11.71
N SER A 195 15.81 -14.47 12.62
CA SER A 195 17.19 -14.04 12.40
C SER A 195 18.01 -15.21 11.86
N SER A 196 18.52 -15.05 10.65
CA SER A 196 19.54 -15.93 10.08
C SER A 196 20.77 -15.09 9.78
N SER A 197 21.95 -15.72 9.76
CA SER A 197 23.23 -15.06 9.44
C SER A 197 23.25 -14.32 8.09
N SER A 198 22.25 -14.56 7.23
CA SER A 198 22.14 -13.94 5.91
C SER A 198 21.00 -12.92 5.79
N SER A 199 19.98 -12.98 6.65
CA SER A 199 18.85 -12.05 6.65
C SER A 199 18.07 -12.12 7.97
N SER A 200 17.79 -10.94 8.54
CA SER A 200 16.80 -10.76 9.60
C SER A 200 15.46 -10.44 8.93
N LEU A 201 14.46 -11.29 9.16
CA LEU A 201 13.08 -11.05 8.71
C LEU A 201 12.23 -10.69 9.93
N PRO A 202 11.55 -9.53 9.91
CA PRO A 202 10.65 -9.16 10.98
C PRO A 202 9.39 -10.03 10.97
N ALA A 203 8.62 -9.96 12.05
CA ALA A 203 7.25 -10.45 12.07
C ALA A 203 6.40 -9.63 11.07
N PHE A 204 5.68 -10.33 10.20
CA PHE A 204 4.80 -9.74 9.20
C PHE A 204 3.36 -9.57 9.70
N VAL A 205 3.01 -10.34 10.73
CA VAL A 205 1.72 -10.30 11.40
C VAL A 205 1.97 -10.13 12.90
N ILE A 206 1.17 -9.28 13.54
CA ILE A 206 1.25 -9.04 14.98
C ILE A 206 0.03 -9.71 15.62
N GLU A 207 0.28 -10.62 16.56
CA GLU A 207 -0.74 -11.21 17.42
C GLU A 207 -0.94 -10.38 18.68
N MET A 208 -2.18 -10.04 19.00
CA MET A 208 -2.55 -9.27 20.19
C MET A 208 -3.94 -9.68 20.66
N ASP A 209 -4.04 -10.12 21.92
CA ASP A 209 -5.31 -10.49 22.58
C ASP A 209 -6.17 -11.49 21.79
N GLY A 210 -5.54 -12.50 21.15
CA GLY A 210 -6.24 -13.48 20.31
C GLY A 210 -6.75 -12.93 18.97
N SER A 211 -6.30 -11.74 18.59
CA SER A 211 -6.53 -11.13 17.28
C SER A 211 -5.21 -10.90 16.55
N TYR A 212 -5.29 -10.81 15.23
CA TYR A 212 -4.14 -10.62 14.35
C TYR A 212 -4.28 -9.31 13.59
N ARG A 213 -3.16 -8.69 13.25
CA ARG A 213 -3.08 -7.58 12.32
C ARG A 213 -1.86 -7.73 11.42
N VAL A 214 -1.99 -7.34 10.16
CA VAL A 214 -0.90 -7.34 9.20
C VAL A 214 -0.07 -6.07 9.40
N ASP A 215 1.24 -6.21 9.51
CA ASP A 215 2.17 -5.09 9.55
C ASP A 215 2.77 -4.85 8.17
N PHE A 216 2.18 -3.90 7.44
CA PHE A 216 2.63 -3.57 6.09
C PHE A 216 4.02 -2.94 6.10
N GLU A 217 4.35 -2.16 7.12
CA GLU A 217 5.65 -1.49 7.17
C GLU A 217 6.77 -2.51 7.35
N SER A 218 6.57 -3.47 8.27
CA SER A 218 7.50 -4.59 8.49
C SER A 218 7.66 -5.49 7.25
N ILE A 219 6.60 -5.72 6.46
CA ILE A 219 6.73 -6.50 5.22
C ILE A 219 7.52 -5.71 4.17
N ILE A 220 7.21 -4.41 3.98
CA ILE A 220 7.80 -3.57 2.94
C ILE A 220 9.25 -3.19 3.29
N SER A 221 9.63 -3.16 4.57
CA SER A 221 11.00 -2.88 5.00
C SER A 221 11.99 -3.93 4.50
N VAL A 222 11.58 -5.19 4.32
CA VAL A 222 12.46 -6.29 3.84
C VAL A 222 13.13 -5.98 2.50
N PRO A 223 12.40 -5.73 1.39
CA PRO A 223 13.05 -5.38 0.12
C PRO A 223 13.83 -4.06 0.20
N ARG A 224 13.36 -3.07 0.97
CA ARG A 224 14.10 -1.80 1.16
C ARG A 224 15.46 -2.03 1.81
N TYR A 225 15.50 -2.85 2.85
CA TYR A 225 16.72 -3.24 3.53
C TYR A 225 17.70 -3.94 2.58
N HIS A 226 17.21 -4.90 1.78
CA HIS A 226 18.05 -5.56 0.79
C HIS A 226 18.62 -4.60 -0.26
N GLU A 227 17.83 -3.63 -0.71
CA GLU A 227 18.30 -2.59 -1.65
C GLU A 227 19.35 -1.68 -1.02
N MET A 228 19.14 -1.24 0.23
CA MET A 228 20.10 -0.43 0.99
C MET A 228 21.42 -1.18 1.21
N LYS A 229 21.36 -2.43 1.67
CA LYS A 229 22.53 -3.31 1.83
C LYS A 229 23.28 -3.47 0.51
N ALA A 230 22.57 -3.72 -0.59
CA ALA A 230 23.19 -3.84 -1.91
C ALA A 230 23.82 -2.52 -2.38
N ALA A 231 23.24 -1.37 -2.03
CA ALA A 231 23.81 -0.06 -2.34
C ALA A 231 25.09 0.22 -1.54
N VAL A 232 25.09 -0.10 -0.24
CA VAL A 232 26.28 0.00 0.62
C VAL A 232 27.40 -0.91 0.09
N LYS A 233 27.09 -2.18 -0.19
CA LYS A 233 28.04 -3.14 -0.77
C LYS A 233 28.64 -2.65 -2.10
N ARG A 234 27.82 -2.08 -2.99
CA ARG A 234 28.28 -1.54 -4.29
C ARG A 234 29.17 -0.31 -4.16
N THR A 235 28.95 0.51 -3.14
CA THR A 235 29.60 1.82 -3.00
C THR A 235 30.86 1.73 -2.14
N TYR A 236 30.79 1.00 -1.03
CA TYR A 236 31.84 0.97 -0.01
C TYR A 236 32.57 -0.38 0.05
N GLY A 237 31.90 -1.48 -0.31
CA GLY A 237 32.48 -2.83 -0.31
C GLY A 237 31.84 -3.79 0.69
N GLU A 238 32.35 -5.02 0.75
CA GLU A 238 31.78 -6.10 1.57
C GLU A 238 31.90 -5.83 3.08
N GLU A 239 33.06 -5.38 3.53
CA GLU A 239 33.36 -5.13 4.95
C GLU A 239 32.41 -4.07 5.55
N PHE A 240 32.18 -2.98 4.81
CA PHE A 240 31.22 -1.94 5.22
C PHE A 240 29.78 -2.42 5.13
N SER A 241 29.47 -3.33 4.21
CA SER A 241 28.15 -3.96 4.17
C SER A 241 27.91 -4.87 5.38
N GLN A 242 28.95 -5.51 5.93
CA GLN A 242 28.87 -6.31 7.15
C GLN A 242 28.63 -5.42 8.37
N MET A 243 29.40 -4.33 8.52
CA MET A 243 29.14 -3.31 9.54
C MET A 243 27.71 -2.76 9.45
N PHE A 244 27.25 -2.41 8.25
CA PHE A 244 25.89 -1.92 8.05
C PHE A 244 24.83 -2.93 8.50
N ASN A 245 25.01 -4.23 8.23
CA ASN A 245 24.08 -5.26 8.73
C ASN A 245 24.10 -5.36 10.25
N TYR A 246 25.29 -5.33 10.86
CA TYR A 246 25.45 -5.42 12.31
C TYR A 246 24.68 -4.29 13.03
N LEU A 247 24.80 -3.06 12.51
CA LEU A 247 24.08 -1.90 13.03
C LEU A 247 22.56 -2.04 12.91
N LEU A 248 22.06 -2.76 11.90
CA LEU A 248 20.64 -2.92 11.64
C LEU A 248 20.01 -4.10 12.39
N GLU A 249 20.79 -5.09 12.79
CA GLU A 249 20.29 -6.20 13.61
C GLU A 249 19.97 -5.78 15.05
N LYS A 250 20.51 -4.65 15.51
CA LYS A 250 20.20 -4.05 16.81
C LYS A 250 19.63 -2.64 16.60
N GLU A 251 18.45 -2.57 15.98
CA GLU A 251 17.71 -1.31 15.86
C GLU A 251 17.64 -0.59 17.21
N ASP A 252 17.77 0.74 17.17
CA ASP A 252 17.74 1.66 18.31
C ASP A 252 18.86 1.48 19.37
N CYS A 253 19.91 0.70 19.07
CA CYS A 253 21.10 0.63 19.92
C CYS A 253 22.20 1.57 19.41
N LEU A 254 22.78 2.33 20.34
CA LEU A 254 24.05 3.03 20.10
C LEU A 254 25.17 2.03 20.29
N PHE A 255 26.12 2.01 19.36
CA PHE A 255 27.27 1.15 19.42
C PHE A 255 28.54 1.98 19.52
N GLU A 256 29.44 1.57 20.39
CA GLU A 256 30.79 2.11 20.36
C GLU A 256 31.53 1.58 19.13
N THR A 257 32.47 2.38 18.60
CA THR A 257 33.25 1.96 17.42
C THR A 257 34.04 0.68 17.71
N SER A 258 34.52 0.51 18.94
CA SER A 258 35.22 -0.68 19.44
C SER A 258 34.37 -1.96 19.34
N GLU A 259 33.07 -1.87 19.63
CA GLU A 259 32.14 -3.00 19.55
C GLU A 259 31.89 -3.41 18.09
N ILE A 260 31.75 -2.43 17.20
CA ILE A 260 31.57 -2.66 15.76
C ILE A 260 32.82 -3.31 15.17
N VAL A 261 34.01 -2.78 15.52
CA VAL A 261 35.31 -3.31 15.13
C VAL A 261 35.48 -4.76 15.58
N GLY A 262 35.13 -5.06 16.83
CA GLY A 262 35.20 -6.42 17.38
C GLY A 262 34.22 -7.39 16.72
N ALA A 263 33.04 -6.92 16.30
CA ALA A 263 32.02 -7.76 15.68
C ALA A 263 32.30 -8.08 14.20
N VAL A 264 32.93 -7.15 13.47
CA VAL A 264 33.18 -7.26 12.03
C VAL A 264 34.64 -7.59 11.70
N GLU A 265 35.52 -7.62 12.70
CA GLU A 265 36.95 -7.90 12.56
C GLU A 265 37.65 -6.98 11.54
N ILE A 266 37.30 -5.68 11.58
CA ILE A 266 37.86 -4.64 10.71
C ILE A 266 38.84 -3.75 11.47
N GLU A 267 39.86 -3.20 10.81
CA GLU A 267 40.77 -2.23 11.43
C GLU A 267 40.02 -0.98 11.91
N GLU A 268 40.33 -0.48 13.10
CA GLU A 268 39.61 0.65 13.74
C GLU A 268 39.64 1.92 12.88
N GLU A 269 40.78 2.26 12.26
CA GLU A 269 40.87 3.40 11.35
C GLU A 269 40.01 3.23 10.08
N ALA A 270 39.91 2.00 9.57
CA ALA A 270 39.08 1.68 8.41
C ALA A 270 37.59 1.74 8.78
N ALA A 271 37.21 1.22 9.96
CA ALA A 271 35.85 1.28 10.50
C ALA A 271 35.38 2.73 10.67
N LEU A 272 36.18 3.57 11.32
CA LEU A 272 35.87 4.99 11.50
C LEU A 272 35.65 5.70 10.16
N ARG A 273 36.58 5.53 9.23
CA ARG A 273 36.50 6.12 7.88
C ARG A 273 35.22 5.68 7.16
N GLY A 274 34.91 4.38 7.21
CA GLY A 274 33.70 3.81 6.67
C GLY A 274 32.42 4.39 7.27
N LEU A 275 32.36 4.49 8.59
CA LEU A 275 31.22 5.06 9.32
C LEU A 275 31.03 6.54 8.95
N PHE A 276 32.11 7.31 8.84
CA PHE A 276 32.04 8.71 8.39
C PHE A 276 31.54 8.83 6.95
N ASP A 277 32.01 7.99 6.04
CA ASP A 277 31.58 8.04 4.64
C ASP A 277 30.15 7.54 4.45
N MET A 278 29.74 6.49 5.17
CA MET A 278 28.34 6.05 5.23
C MET A 278 27.42 7.11 5.85
N ARG A 279 27.90 7.87 6.86
CA ARG A 279 27.16 9.00 7.44
C ARG A 279 26.98 10.12 6.43
N LYS A 280 28.02 10.50 5.68
CA LYS A 280 27.90 11.48 4.58
C LYS A 280 26.91 11.00 3.52
N GLY A 281 26.90 9.68 3.24
CA GLY A 281 25.93 9.04 2.36
C GLY A 281 24.51 8.95 2.92
N GLY A 282 24.28 9.31 4.19
CA GLY A 282 22.98 9.27 4.85
C GLY A 282 22.52 7.87 5.26
N TYR A 283 23.41 6.88 5.30
CA TYR A 283 23.08 5.49 5.66
C TYR A 283 23.10 5.24 7.17
N VAL A 284 23.95 5.96 7.90
CA VAL A 284 24.10 5.83 9.36
C VAL A 284 24.01 7.18 10.05
N ARG A 285 23.51 7.18 11.29
CA ARG A 285 23.55 8.34 12.19
C ARG A 285 24.64 8.09 13.22
N MET A 286 25.47 9.11 13.47
CA MET A 286 26.45 9.09 14.55
C MET A 286 26.04 10.18 15.54
N GLU A 287 25.96 9.83 16.82
CA GLU A 287 25.87 10.80 17.91
C GLU A 287 27.27 11.21 18.33
N VAL A 288 27.42 12.47 18.73
CA VAL A 288 28.70 13.08 19.15
C VAL A 288 28.59 13.44 20.62
#